data_AF-A0A0P7AZX4-F1
#
_entry.id   AF-A0A0P7AZX4-F1
#
_cell.length_a   1.000
_cell.length_b   1.000
_cell.length_c   1.000
_cell.angle_alpha   90.00
_cell.angle_beta   90.00
_cell.angle_gamma   90.00
#
_symmetry.space_group_name_H-M   'P 1'
#
loop_
_entity.id
_entity.type
_entity.pdbx_description
1 polymer ?
#
loop_
_entity_poly.entity_id
_entity_poly.type
_entity_poly.pdbx_seq_one_letter_code
_entity_poly.pdbx_strand_id
1 'polypeptide(L)'
;MGLELDLRPCICTPSHPHHPPPSEKPLRIQIEGPKAAVQRLLPDIQWYTNVVDLEFPQPAGLELAKMAYQKIYGREARSDIAGDLVVRDEYLGWIERTRQAGLDIGATDESKFSRGIDYYGVTFDHLVPSDDVDPEVLQINIIDIEDDEGEYANESLPFSVDPAEFDPE
;
A
#
# COMPACT_ATOMS: atom_id res chain seq x y z
N MET A 1 17.70 -5.02 3.86
CA MET A 1 16.81 -4.39 4.86
C MET A 1 15.75 -3.65 4.08
N GLY A 2 14.48 -3.81 4.44
CA GLY A 2 13.41 -3.01 3.84
C GLY A 2 13.43 -1.57 4.34
N LEU A 3 12.84 -0.66 3.56
CA LEU A 3 12.60 0.70 3.99
C LEU A 3 11.55 0.73 5.11
N GLU A 4 11.59 1.78 5.92
CA GLU A 4 10.59 2.03 6.95
C GLU A 4 9.38 2.75 6.35
N LEU A 5 8.16 2.30 6.66
CA LEU A 5 6.95 3.05 6.32
C LEU A 5 6.88 4.30 7.21
N ASP A 6 7.01 5.48 6.61
CA ASP A 6 6.80 6.75 7.30
C ASP A 6 5.34 7.22 7.18
N LEU A 7 4.73 7.54 8.32
CA LEU A 7 3.41 8.18 8.39
C LEU A 7 3.60 9.57 8.99
N ARG A 8 3.61 10.60 8.13
CA ARG A 8 3.81 11.98 8.56
C ARG A 8 2.71 12.44 9.53
N PRO A 9 3.07 13.29 10.52
CA PRO A 9 2.08 13.91 11.40
C PRO A 9 1.03 14.73 10.64
N CYS A 10 -0.09 14.99 11.31
CA CYS A 10 -1.13 15.86 10.75
C CYS A 10 -0.57 17.26 10.46
N ILE A 11 -0.77 17.74 9.24
CA ILE A 11 -0.35 19.09 8.82
C ILE A 11 -1.19 20.22 9.44
N CYS A 12 -2.36 19.91 10.00
CA CYS A 12 -3.24 20.90 10.61
C CYS A 12 -2.69 21.35 11.96
N THR A 13 -2.88 22.63 12.29
CA THR A 13 -2.58 23.18 13.62
C THR A 13 -3.86 23.80 14.23
N PRO A 14 -4.49 23.17 15.24
CA PRO A 14 -4.09 21.91 15.88
C PRO A 14 -4.29 20.68 14.99
N SER A 15 -3.63 19.56 15.32
CA SER A 15 -3.82 18.27 14.63
C SER A 15 -5.30 17.88 14.61
N HIS A 16 -5.74 17.29 13.50
CA HIS A 16 -7.10 16.79 13.40
C HIS A 16 -7.31 15.64 14.41
N PRO A 17 -8.44 15.59 15.14
CA PRO A 17 -8.68 14.58 16.19
C PRO A 17 -8.76 13.13 15.69
N HIS A 18 -8.69 12.92 14.38
CA HIS A 18 -8.66 11.59 13.76
C HIS A 18 -7.29 11.23 13.16
N HIS A 19 -6.24 12.04 13.35
CA HIS A 19 -4.91 11.82 12.77
C HIS A 19 -3.80 11.74 13.85
N PRO A 20 -3.29 10.54 14.19
CA PRO A 20 -3.79 9.21 13.82
C PRO A 20 -5.12 8.88 14.52
N PRO A 21 -5.89 7.89 14.03
CA PRO A 21 -7.14 7.48 14.65
C PRO A 21 -6.93 6.86 16.04
N PRO A 22 -7.87 7.00 16.99
CA PRO A 22 -7.81 6.31 18.27
C PRO A 22 -7.80 4.78 18.12
N SER A 23 -7.08 4.08 18.99
CA SER A 23 -6.93 2.61 18.96
C SER A 23 -8.20 1.82 19.29
N GLU A 24 -9.23 2.48 19.79
CA GLU A 24 -10.51 1.84 20.13
C GLU A 24 -11.57 2.11 19.05
N LYS A 25 -11.22 2.86 18.00
CA LYS A 25 -12.15 3.25 16.95
C LYS A 25 -12.22 2.17 15.89
N PRO A 26 -13.40 1.54 15.65
CA PRO A 26 -13.59 0.68 14.50
C PRO A 26 -13.31 1.43 13.20
N LEU A 27 -12.45 0.88 12.36
CA LEU A 27 -11.99 1.55 11.14
C LEU A 27 -11.59 0.54 10.08
N ARG A 28 -12.05 0.76 8.85
CA ARG A 28 -11.50 0.10 7.67
C ARG A 28 -10.32 0.92 7.16
N ILE A 29 -9.18 0.28 6.95
CA ILE A 29 -7.95 0.93 6.54
C ILE A 29 -7.59 0.43 5.15
N GLN A 30 -7.28 1.36 4.27
CA GLN A 30 -6.80 1.12 2.93
C GLN A 30 -5.42 1.74 2.81
N ILE A 31 -4.42 0.94 2.49
CA ILE A 31 -3.07 1.41 2.19
C ILE A 31 -2.66 0.92 0.82
N GLU A 32 -2.23 1.84 -0.03
CA GLU A 32 -1.88 1.53 -1.42
C GLU A 32 -0.82 2.46 -1.99
N GLY A 33 -0.14 1.99 -3.04
CA GLY A 33 0.92 2.75 -3.70
C GLY A 33 1.52 2.04 -4.90
N PRO A 34 2.51 2.68 -5.57
CA PRO A 34 3.28 2.02 -6.61
C PRO A 34 3.89 0.72 -6.08
N LYS A 35 3.75 -0.36 -6.84
CA LYS A 35 4.28 -1.68 -6.45
C LYS A 35 5.77 -1.63 -6.17
N ALA A 36 6.54 -0.83 -6.93
CA ALA A 36 7.96 -0.65 -6.69
C ALA A 36 8.25 -0.12 -5.27
N ALA A 37 7.52 0.90 -4.81
CA ALA A 37 7.63 1.42 -3.45
C ALA A 37 7.26 0.37 -2.40
N VAL A 38 6.16 -0.37 -2.60
CA VAL A 38 5.76 -1.44 -1.67
C VAL A 38 6.79 -2.58 -1.64
N GLN A 39 7.43 -2.89 -2.76
CA GLN A 39 8.53 -3.87 -2.83
C GLN A 39 9.76 -3.41 -2.03
N ARG A 40 10.05 -2.10 -1.98
CA ARG A 40 11.15 -1.57 -1.15
C ARG A 40 10.82 -1.67 0.35
N LEU A 41 9.56 -1.50 0.73
CA LEU A 41 9.11 -1.74 2.12
C LEU A 41 9.20 -3.24 2.49
N LEU A 42 8.91 -4.13 1.54
CA LEU A 42 8.81 -5.58 1.73
C LEU A 42 9.75 -6.36 0.78
N PRO A 43 11.08 -6.17 0.86
CA PRO A 43 12.02 -6.68 -0.15
C PRO A 43 12.14 -8.21 -0.17
N ASP A 44 11.87 -8.85 0.97
CA ASP A 44 12.03 -10.29 1.15
C ASP A 44 10.75 -11.08 0.86
N ILE A 45 9.66 -10.39 0.49
CA ILE A 45 8.37 -11.01 0.22
C ILE A 45 8.28 -11.45 -1.24
N GLN A 46 7.75 -12.66 -1.45
CA GLN A 46 7.44 -13.17 -2.78
C GLN A 46 6.15 -12.54 -3.30
N TRP A 47 6.18 -12.10 -4.55
CA TRP A 47 5.06 -11.45 -5.24
C TRP A 47 4.46 -12.40 -6.27
N TYR A 48 3.17 -12.70 -6.13
CA TYR A 48 2.47 -13.55 -7.08
C TYR A 48 1.79 -12.66 -8.13
N THR A 49 2.22 -12.79 -9.38
CA THR A 49 1.66 -12.04 -10.52
C THR A 49 0.98 -12.95 -11.55
N ASN A 50 0.92 -14.26 -11.30
CA ASN A 50 0.14 -15.17 -12.12
C ASN A 50 -1.32 -15.13 -11.67
N VAL A 51 -2.20 -14.59 -12.50
CA VAL A 51 -3.63 -14.42 -12.21
C VAL A 51 -4.32 -15.75 -11.86
N VAL A 52 -3.82 -16.88 -12.38
CA VAL A 52 -4.40 -18.21 -12.12
C VAL A 52 -4.07 -18.73 -10.72
N ASP A 53 -2.94 -18.31 -10.14
CA ASP A 53 -2.40 -18.84 -8.87
C ASP A 53 -2.44 -17.80 -7.74
N LEU A 54 -3.28 -16.77 -7.86
CA LEU A 54 -3.41 -15.75 -6.82
C LEU A 54 -4.11 -16.35 -5.59
N GLU A 55 -3.34 -16.53 -4.52
CA GLU A 55 -3.86 -16.82 -3.20
C GLU A 55 -4.22 -15.53 -2.48
N PHE A 56 -5.35 -15.53 -1.77
CA PHE A 56 -5.79 -14.42 -0.93
C PHE A 56 -5.72 -14.79 0.56
N PRO A 57 -5.19 -13.89 1.42
CA PRO A 57 -4.41 -12.71 1.05
C PRO A 57 -3.04 -13.11 0.48
N GLN A 58 -2.48 -12.30 -0.42
CA GLN A 58 -1.07 -12.46 -0.79
C GLN A 58 -0.18 -12.17 0.43
N PRO A 59 1.01 -12.79 0.51
CA PRO A 59 1.97 -12.51 1.57
C PRO A 59 2.28 -11.01 1.70
N ALA A 60 2.36 -10.28 0.58
CA ALA A 60 2.60 -8.84 0.56
C ALA A 60 1.46 -8.04 1.21
N GLY A 61 0.20 -8.42 1.00
CA GLY A 61 -0.93 -7.72 1.58
C GLY A 61 -1.00 -7.89 3.09
N LEU A 62 -0.76 -9.11 3.59
CA LEU A 62 -0.72 -9.35 5.03
C LEU A 62 0.40 -8.57 5.72
N GLU A 63 1.61 -8.58 5.16
CA GLU A 63 2.75 -7.86 5.75
C GLU A 63 2.61 -6.34 5.63
N LEU A 64 2.05 -5.82 4.53
CA LEU A 64 1.75 -4.40 4.39
C LEU A 64 0.68 -3.95 5.40
N ALA A 65 -0.36 -4.76 5.60
CA ALA A 65 -1.40 -4.48 6.59
C ALA A 65 -0.82 -4.44 8.02
N LYS A 66 0.03 -5.41 8.38
CA LYS A 66 0.72 -5.42 9.69
C LYS A 66 1.61 -4.20 9.89
N MET A 67 2.38 -3.82 8.87
CA MET A 67 3.26 -2.66 8.91
C MET A 67 2.47 -1.36 9.11
N ALA A 68 1.41 -1.16 8.31
CA ALA A 68 0.51 -0.01 8.44
C ALA A 68 -0.16 0.02 9.82
N TYR A 69 -0.67 -1.12 10.28
CA TYR A 69 -1.27 -1.27 11.59
C TYR A 69 -0.32 -0.86 12.73
N GLN A 70 0.91 -1.38 12.72
CA GLN A 70 1.91 -1.06 13.72
C GLN A 70 2.26 0.43 13.71
N LYS A 71 2.30 1.05 12.54
CA LYS A 71 2.57 2.49 12.39
C LYS A 71 1.43 3.37 12.88
N ILE A 72 0.18 2.96 12.66
CA ILE A 72 -0.99 3.71 13.11
C ILE A 72 -1.16 3.59 14.64
N TYR A 73 -1.04 2.38 15.18
CA TYR A 73 -1.43 2.08 16.56
C TYR A 73 -0.25 1.89 17.53
N GLY A 74 0.99 1.87 17.04
CA GLY A 74 2.19 1.70 17.85
C GLY A 74 2.33 0.33 18.49
N ARG A 75 1.60 -0.69 18.01
CA ARG A 75 1.61 -2.06 18.55
C ARG A 75 1.32 -3.09 17.47
N GLU A 76 1.66 -4.34 17.74
CA GLU A 76 1.24 -5.48 16.92
C GLU A 76 -0.26 -5.78 17.11
N ALA A 77 -0.86 -6.34 16.06
CA ALA A 77 -2.22 -6.87 16.11
C ALA A 77 -2.28 -8.11 17.01
N ARG A 78 -3.33 -8.20 17.81
CA ARG A 78 -3.52 -9.21 18.82
C ARG A 78 -4.54 -10.24 18.36
N SER A 79 -4.10 -11.49 18.29
CA SER A 79 -4.96 -12.61 17.89
C SER A 79 -6.07 -12.93 18.90
N ASP A 80 -5.93 -12.48 20.16
CA ASP A 80 -6.96 -12.65 21.20
C ASP A 80 -8.05 -11.56 21.18
N ILE A 81 -7.87 -10.51 20.36
CA ILE A 81 -8.87 -9.46 20.16
C ILE A 81 -9.55 -9.70 18.82
N ALA A 82 -10.85 -10.01 18.86
CA ALA A 82 -11.63 -10.22 17.65
C ALA A 82 -11.65 -8.94 16.80
N GLY A 83 -11.29 -9.07 15.52
CA GLY A 83 -11.32 -7.96 14.57
C GLY A 83 -10.10 -7.03 14.63
N ASP A 84 -9.08 -7.30 15.44
CA ASP A 84 -7.98 -6.34 15.65
C ASP A 84 -7.19 -6.02 14.36
N LEU A 85 -7.03 -7.02 13.48
CA LEU A 85 -6.58 -6.85 12.09
C LEU A 85 -7.19 -7.97 11.25
N VAL A 86 -8.07 -7.61 10.30
CA VAL A 86 -8.70 -8.58 9.38
C VAL A 86 -8.54 -8.09 7.96
N VAL A 87 -7.68 -8.74 7.17
CA VAL A 87 -7.53 -8.42 5.74
C VAL A 87 -8.84 -8.73 5.01
N ARG A 88 -9.31 -7.77 4.21
CA ARG A 88 -10.60 -7.83 3.50
C ARG A 88 -10.44 -7.88 2.00
N ASP A 89 -9.47 -7.17 1.46
CA ASP A 89 -9.30 -7.07 0.02
C ASP A 89 -7.86 -6.66 -0.34
N GLU A 90 -7.49 -6.89 -1.59
CA GLU A 90 -6.21 -6.49 -2.17
C GLU A 90 -6.44 -5.82 -3.53
N TYR A 91 -5.87 -4.63 -3.71
CA TYR A 91 -5.90 -3.94 -4.98
C TYR A 91 -4.65 -4.28 -5.79
N LEU A 92 -4.86 -4.85 -6.98
CA LEU A 92 -3.80 -5.22 -7.92
C LEU A 92 -3.96 -4.35 -9.18
N GLY A 93 -3.19 -3.27 -9.27
CA GLY A 93 -3.14 -2.42 -10.45
C GLY A 93 -2.43 -3.15 -11.59
N TRP A 94 -3.20 -3.86 -12.41
CA TRP A 94 -2.67 -4.62 -13.54
C TRP A 94 -2.33 -3.73 -14.72
N ILE A 95 -1.15 -3.95 -15.29
CA ILE A 95 -0.72 -3.35 -16.54
C ILE A 95 -0.29 -4.40 -17.56
N GLU A 96 -0.58 -4.12 -18.81
CA GLU A 96 -0.06 -4.85 -19.95
C GLU A 96 1.23 -4.16 -20.43
N ARG A 97 2.38 -4.81 -20.25
CA ARG A 97 3.63 -4.33 -20.85
C ARG A 97 3.88 -5.09 -22.14
N THR A 98 4.00 -4.35 -23.24
CA THR A 98 4.64 -4.86 -24.46
C THR A 98 6.12 -5.08 -24.18
N ARG A 99 6.62 -6.31 -24.32
CA ARG A 99 8.08 -6.54 -24.39
C ARG A 99 8.62 -5.73 -25.58
N GLN A 100 9.66 -4.93 -25.35
CA GLN A 100 10.12 -3.83 -26.21
C GLN A 100 10.04 -4.07 -27.73
N ALA A 101 9.66 -2.98 -28.40
CA ALA A 101 9.55 -2.77 -29.84
C ALA A 101 10.75 -3.27 -30.66
N GLY A 102 10.45 -4.16 -31.59
CA GLY A 102 11.33 -4.58 -32.67
C GLY A 102 10.50 -5.12 -33.83
N LEU A 103 9.87 -4.20 -34.58
CA LEU A 103 9.12 -4.38 -35.82
C LEU A 103 7.77 -5.14 -35.77
N ASP A 104 6.88 -4.62 -36.62
CA ASP A 104 5.65 -5.19 -37.18
C ASP A 104 4.38 -5.23 -36.32
N ILE A 105 3.55 -4.21 -36.60
CA ILE A 105 2.12 -4.10 -36.32
C ILE A 105 1.40 -5.19 -37.13
N GLY A 106 1.16 -6.36 -36.53
CA GLY A 106 0.42 -7.42 -37.21
C GLY A 106 0.29 -8.79 -36.54
N ALA A 107 0.78 -9.00 -35.32
CA ALA A 107 0.71 -10.31 -34.66
C ALA A 107 -0.16 -10.28 -33.40
N THR A 108 -1.27 -11.03 -33.42
CA THR A 108 -2.20 -11.32 -32.32
C THR A 108 -1.63 -12.35 -31.33
N ASP A 109 -0.33 -12.27 -31.05
CA ASP A 109 0.36 -13.27 -30.23
C ASP A 109 0.38 -12.81 -28.77
N GLU A 110 -0.49 -13.41 -27.95
CA GLU A 110 -0.59 -13.14 -26.50
C GLU A 110 0.74 -13.34 -25.76
N SER A 111 1.71 -14.08 -26.34
CA SER A 111 3.03 -14.29 -25.75
C SER A 111 3.93 -13.03 -25.74
N LYS A 112 3.53 -11.96 -26.46
CA LYS A 112 4.25 -10.67 -26.49
C LYS A 112 3.88 -9.70 -25.36
N PHE A 113 2.82 -10.00 -24.61
CA PHE A 113 2.39 -9.19 -23.47
C PHE A 113 2.85 -9.85 -22.18
N SER A 114 3.64 -9.13 -21.38
CA SER A 114 3.82 -9.49 -19.97
C SER A 114 2.80 -8.72 -19.15
N ARG A 115 1.87 -9.44 -18.51
CA ARG A 115 1.02 -8.88 -17.47
C ARG A 115 1.84 -8.76 -16.19
N GLY A 116 1.82 -7.58 -15.61
CA GLY A 116 2.41 -7.32 -14.30
C GLY A 116 1.49 -6.41 -13.51
N ILE A 117 1.76 -6.29 -12.21
CA ILE A 117 1.18 -5.22 -11.40
C ILE A 117 2.18 -4.08 -11.30
N ASP A 118 1.72 -2.84 -11.38
CA ASP A 118 2.52 -1.63 -11.11
C ASP A 118 2.00 -0.83 -9.91
N TYR A 119 0.82 -1.17 -9.41
CA TYR A 119 0.23 -0.62 -8.21
C TYR A 119 -0.28 -1.74 -7.30
N TYR A 120 -0.15 -1.57 -5.99
CA TYR A 120 -0.56 -2.55 -5.01
C TYR A 120 -1.19 -1.88 -3.80
N GLY A 121 -2.28 -2.47 -3.29
CA GLY A 121 -2.93 -2.03 -2.07
C GLY A 121 -3.51 -3.17 -1.27
N VAL A 122 -3.75 -2.92 0.00
CA VAL A 122 -4.48 -3.84 0.90
C VAL A 122 -5.53 -3.06 1.68
N THR A 123 -6.72 -3.65 1.78
CA THR A 123 -7.79 -3.21 2.67
C THR A 123 -7.87 -4.16 3.86
N PHE A 124 -7.86 -3.62 5.08
CA PHE A 124 -8.05 -4.41 6.29
C PHE A 124 -8.91 -3.66 7.31
N ASP A 125 -9.62 -4.42 8.13
CA ASP A 125 -10.43 -3.87 9.21
C ASP A 125 -9.67 -3.90 10.54
N HIS A 126 -9.90 -2.88 11.36
CA HIS A 126 -9.60 -2.84 12.78
C HIS A 126 -10.90 -2.64 13.56
N LEU A 127 -11.29 -3.62 14.37
CA LEU A 127 -12.49 -3.65 15.22
C LEU A 127 -13.83 -3.41 14.49
N VAL A 128 -13.85 -3.45 13.16
CA VAL A 128 -15.08 -3.28 12.36
C VAL A 128 -16.00 -4.50 12.56
N PRO A 129 -17.26 -4.30 12.97
CA PRO A 129 -18.25 -5.37 13.06
C PRO A 129 -18.43 -6.06 11.70
N SER A 130 -18.59 -7.38 11.70
CA SER A 130 -18.71 -8.16 10.45
C SER A 130 -19.98 -7.85 9.65
N ASP A 131 -21.00 -7.28 10.29
CA ASP A 131 -22.27 -6.87 9.70
C ASP A 131 -22.32 -5.38 9.33
N ASP A 132 -21.24 -4.62 9.58
CA ASP A 132 -21.14 -3.24 9.15
C ASP A 132 -20.81 -3.16 7.65
N VAL A 133 -21.80 -2.71 6.88
CA VAL A 133 -21.70 -2.60 5.41
C VAL A 133 -21.10 -1.28 4.95
N ASP A 134 -21.01 -0.28 5.83
CA ASP A 134 -20.52 1.07 5.51
C ASP A 134 -19.64 1.61 6.66
N PRO A 135 -18.53 0.92 6.98
CA PRO A 135 -17.65 1.36 8.05
C PRO A 135 -16.91 2.62 7.64
N GLU A 136 -16.49 3.40 8.64
CA GLU A 136 -15.59 4.52 8.39
C GLU A 136 -14.26 4.02 7.80
N VAL A 137 -13.73 4.77 6.82
CA VAL A 137 -12.50 4.39 6.09
C VAL A 137 -11.38 5.40 6.33
N LEU A 138 -10.18 4.90 6.61
CA LEU A 138 -8.92 5.64 6.52
C LEU A 138 -8.16 5.19 5.26
N GLN A 139 -7.94 6.14 4.35
CA GLN A 139 -7.11 5.96 3.16
C GLN A 139 -5.68 6.44 3.43
N ILE A 140 -4.69 5.61 3.08
CA ILE A 140 -3.26 5.90 3.15
C ILE A 140 -2.68 5.66 1.76
N ASN A 141 -2.10 6.72 1.18
CA ASN A 141 -1.40 6.61 -0.11
C ASN A 141 0.11 6.65 0.15
N ILE A 142 0.82 5.64 -0.35
CA ILE A 142 2.28 5.59 -0.39
C ILE A 142 2.74 6.37 -1.62
N ILE A 143 3.56 7.40 -1.38
CA ILE A 143 4.17 8.22 -2.43
C ILE A 143 5.62 7.76 -2.58
N ASP A 144 6.00 7.41 -3.81
CA ASP A 144 7.40 7.15 -4.16
C ASP A 144 8.08 8.50 -4.44
N ILE A 145 9.26 8.71 -3.86
CA ILE A 145 10.05 9.94 -4.00
C ILE A 145 11.44 9.66 -4.58
N GLU A 146 11.80 8.39 -4.77
CA GLU A 146 13.12 8.01 -5.30
C GLU A 146 13.19 8.15 -6.82
N ASP A 147 12.09 7.91 -7.54
CA ASP A 147 12.10 7.82 -9.01
C ASP A 147 12.27 9.20 -9.69
N ASP A 148 11.78 10.26 -9.04
CA ASP A 148 11.75 11.62 -9.58
C ASP A 148 12.31 12.68 -8.62
N GLU A 149 13.11 12.25 -7.63
CA GLU A 149 13.68 13.12 -6.60
C GLU A 149 12.60 13.96 -5.87
N GLY A 150 11.39 13.41 -5.73
CA GLY A 150 10.27 14.04 -5.03
C GLY A 150 9.53 15.11 -5.83
N GLU A 151 9.75 15.21 -7.14
CA GLU A 151 9.06 16.16 -8.03
C GLU A 151 7.54 16.00 -7.91
N TYR A 152 7.01 14.80 -8.14
CA TYR A 152 5.58 14.51 -8.04
C TYR A 152 5.02 14.78 -6.65
N ALA A 153 5.78 14.45 -5.60
CA ALA A 153 5.38 14.68 -4.22
C ALA A 153 5.21 16.19 -3.94
N ASN A 154 6.17 17.01 -4.39
CA ASN A 154 6.13 18.46 -4.22
C ASN A 154 5.06 19.15 -5.08
N GLU A 155 4.68 18.55 -6.21
CA GLU A 155 3.55 19.03 -7.03
C GLU A 155 2.19 18.66 -6.43
N SER A 156 2.07 17.48 -5.83
CA SER A 156 0.79 16.88 -5.44
C SER A 156 0.41 17.08 -3.97
N LEU A 157 1.39 17.30 -3.09
CA LEU A 157 1.17 17.42 -1.65
C LEU A 157 1.08 18.89 -1.21
N PRO A 158 0.28 19.20 -0.18
CA PRO A 158 0.15 20.56 0.34
C PRO A 158 1.35 21.01 1.21
N PHE A 159 2.44 20.26 1.19
CA PHE A 159 3.68 20.52 1.93
C PHE A 159 4.88 20.05 1.11
N SER A 160 6.03 20.68 1.34
CA SER A 160 7.27 20.30 0.66
C SER A 160 7.84 18.99 1.22
N VAL A 161 8.38 18.17 0.32
CA VAL A 161 9.05 16.91 0.62
C VAL A 161 10.49 17.01 0.16
N ASP A 162 11.43 16.75 1.07
CA ASP A 162 12.85 16.61 0.77
C ASP A 162 13.21 15.11 0.85
N PRO A 163 13.57 14.45 -0.27
CA PRO A 163 13.97 13.05 -0.26
C PRO A 163 15.11 12.73 0.72
N ALA A 164 15.99 13.70 1.01
CA ALA A 164 17.09 13.51 1.96
C ALA A 164 16.61 13.28 3.40
N GLU A 165 15.35 13.61 3.75
CA GLU A 165 14.75 13.27 5.05
C GLU A 165 14.52 11.76 5.22
N PHE A 166 14.53 10.98 4.13
CA PHE A 166 14.14 9.57 4.10
C PHE A 166 15.29 8.62 3.74
N ASP A 167 16.49 9.15 3.46
CA ASP A 167 17.68 8.34 3.20
C ASP A 167 18.23 7.78 4.53
N PRO A 168 18.35 6.45 4.69
CA PRO A 168 18.97 5.86 5.87
C PRO A 168 20.49 6.10 5.84
N GLU A 169 21.04 6.74 6.88
CA GLU A 169 22.50 6.86 7.12
C GLU A 169 23.22 5.50 7.20
#